data_AF-A0AAU9J600-F1
#
_entry.id   AF-A0AAU9J600-F1
#
_cell.length_a   1.000
_cell.length_b   1.000
_cell.length_c   1.000
_cell.angle_alpha   90.00
_cell.angle_beta   90.00
_cell.angle_gamma   90.00
#
_symmetry.space_group_name_H-M   'P 1'
#
loop_
_entity.id
_entity.type
_entity.pdbx_description
1 polymer ?
#
loop_
_entity_poly.entity_id
_entity_poly.type
_entity_poly.pdbx_seq_one_letter_code
_entity_poly.pdbx_strand_id
1 'polypeptide(L)'
;MGVCNEGQMSVSVDFTLDSRFFQTTNLRLRVRRDYPMKSICEDLKSFLPLSYTVENYKVLVKFRGKVYGHKDHVTLADLNSANSEKMTALVVPKNKDKISITLSVHCCSDSSTCIQLPKNFTVDCLKTEILKAKSCCARSDCRIIINDTEVTMDDSFPYSKKSQIHIIFQSETHGSCTPSSWKIKKTGLTKEGLCMNPSCAAYKQVVYISKGLGTFDLLMESSSLKEEKCIMCETNLYNTQRFGFINCIYSYIAEDDNKDVLEEEKEAGLEYSQLSLMKVGTWTRFEVKVDKYCN
;
A
#
# COMPACT_ATOMS: atom_id res chain seq x y z
N MET A 1 -19.04 62.31 26.84
CA MET A 1 -17.83 61.45 26.81
C MET A 1 -18.27 60.04 27.14
N GLY A 2 -18.38 59.15 26.15
CA GLY A 2 -18.69 57.74 26.39
C GLY A 2 -17.43 57.02 26.82
N VAL A 3 -17.44 56.45 28.03
CA VAL A 3 -16.36 55.58 28.50
C VAL A 3 -16.46 54.27 27.71
N CYS A 4 -15.59 54.09 26.71
CA CYS A 4 -15.44 52.78 26.08
C CYS A 4 -14.93 51.81 27.14
N ASN A 5 -15.82 50.96 27.65
CA ASN A 5 -15.45 49.84 28.48
C ASN A 5 -14.61 48.86 27.65
N GLU A 6 -13.29 49.05 27.61
CA GLU A 6 -12.29 48.05 27.21
C GLU A 6 -12.22 46.86 28.21
N GLY A 7 -13.25 46.72 29.04
CA GLY A 7 -13.35 45.73 30.10
C GLY A 7 -13.49 44.32 29.53
N GLN A 8 -12.39 43.57 29.65
CA GLN A 8 -12.33 42.10 29.56
C GLN A 8 -12.39 41.48 28.16
N MET A 9 -11.61 42.03 27.21
CA MET A 9 -11.33 41.28 25.98
C MET A 9 -10.39 40.08 26.17
N SER A 10 -9.62 40.02 27.27
CA SER A 10 -8.71 38.91 27.56
C SER A 10 -9.28 37.90 28.57
N VAL A 11 -9.01 36.62 28.33
CA VAL A 11 -9.31 35.48 29.20
C VAL A 11 -8.02 34.72 29.46
N SER A 12 -7.81 34.24 30.69
CA SER A 12 -6.73 33.29 30.99
C SER A 12 -7.26 31.88 30.88
N VAL A 13 -6.52 30.98 30.22
CA VAL A 13 -6.87 29.57 30.06
C VAL A 13 -5.74 28.73 30.61
N ASP A 14 -6.08 27.75 31.47
CA ASP A 14 -5.12 26.85 32.09
C ASP A 14 -5.10 25.52 31.34
N PHE A 15 -3.96 25.17 30.75
CA PHE A 15 -3.77 23.92 30.03
C PHE A 15 -3.06 22.90 30.90
N THR A 16 -3.65 21.72 31.01
CA THR A 16 -2.97 20.50 31.45
C THR A 16 -2.27 19.88 30.24
N LEU A 17 -0.96 19.66 30.38
CA LEU A 17 -0.08 19.15 29.33
C LEU A 17 0.38 17.73 29.69
N ASP A 18 0.55 16.89 28.67
CA ASP A 18 1.07 15.53 28.82
C ASP A 18 2.59 15.55 28.96
N SER A 19 3.11 15.13 30.12
CA SER A 19 4.54 15.15 30.45
C SER A 19 5.40 14.26 29.53
N ARG A 20 4.79 13.38 28.74
CA ARG A 20 5.52 12.61 27.71
C ARG A 20 6.01 13.49 26.57
N PHE A 21 5.27 14.56 26.26
CA PHE A 21 5.52 15.42 25.11
C PHE A 21 5.97 16.84 25.50
N PHE A 22 5.64 17.31 26.69
CA PHE A 22 5.96 18.66 27.14
C PHE A 22 6.91 18.65 28.34
N GLN A 23 7.77 19.66 28.43
CA GLN A 23 8.69 19.83 29.58
C GLN A 23 7.95 20.28 30.85
N THR A 24 6.77 20.89 30.70
CA THR A 24 5.91 21.31 31.80
C THR A 24 4.57 20.59 31.72
N THR A 25 3.93 20.39 32.87
CA THR A 25 2.60 19.74 32.95
C THR A 25 1.45 20.73 32.98
N ASN A 26 1.73 22.01 33.21
CA ASN A 26 0.74 23.08 33.27
C ASN A 26 1.26 24.30 32.52
N LEU A 27 0.37 24.96 31.80
CA LEU A 27 0.65 26.20 31.08
C LEU A 27 -0.56 27.12 31.15
N ARG A 28 -0.34 28.40 31.50
CA ARG A 28 -1.39 29.42 31.48
C ARG A 28 -1.18 30.34 30.30
N LEU A 29 -2.18 30.41 29.42
CA LEU A 29 -2.19 31.34 28.29
C LEU A 29 -3.19 32.46 28.56
N ARG A 30 -2.77 33.72 28.37
CA ARG A 30 -3.67 34.88 28.41
C ARG A 30 -3.90 35.37 26.99
N VAL A 31 -5.09 35.13 26.47
CA VAL A 31 -5.45 35.39 25.07
C VAL A 31 -6.77 36.15 24.99
N ARG A 32 -7.11 36.67 23.82
CA ARG A 32 -8.41 37.33 23.61
C ARG A 32 -9.54 36.30 23.51
N ARG A 33 -10.79 36.70 23.78
CA ARG A 33 -11.95 35.81 23.64
C ARG A 33 -12.23 35.37 22.21
N ASP A 34 -11.93 36.23 21.24
CA ASP A 34 -12.03 35.96 19.80
C ASP A 34 -10.80 35.20 19.25
N TYR A 35 -9.89 34.74 20.12
CA TYR A 35 -8.69 34.03 19.70
C TYR A 35 -9.05 32.65 19.13
N PRO A 36 -8.72 32.37 17.85
CA PRO A 36 -9.10 31.13 17.20
C PRO A 36 -8.43 29.92 17.83
N MET A 37 -9.14 28.79 17.88
CA MET A 37 -8.59 27.53 18.38
C MET A 37 -7.36 27.07 17.60
N LYS A 38 -7.31 27.36 16.29
CA LYS A 38 -6.13 27.16 15.45
C LYS A 38 -4.88 27.83 16.03
N SER A 39 -4.99 29.09 16.47
CA SER A 39 -3.87 29.85 17.03
C SER A 39 -3.44 29.28 18.38
N ILE A 40 -4.40 28.90 19.24
CA ILE A 40 -4.11 28.20 20.50
C ILE A 40 -3.31 26.91 20.25
N CYS A 41 -3.71 26.12 19.24
CA CYS A 41 -3.01 24.89 18.90
C CYS A 41 -1.56 25.17 18.43
N GLU A 42 -1.30 26.22 17.67
CA GLU A 42 0.06 26.57 17.24
C GLU A 42 0.89 27.14 18.41
N ASP A 43 0.29 27.93 19.30
CA ASP A 43 0.97 28.41 20.52
C ASP A 43 1.39 27.24 21.39
N LEU A 44 0.47 26.31 21.69
CA LEU A 44 0.77 25.09 22.46
C LEU A 44 1.87 24.25 21.80
N LYS A 45 1.86 24.16 20.47
CA LYS A 45 2.85 23.41 19.71
C LYS A 45 4.25 24.04 19.77
N SER A 46 4.36 25.35 19.98
CA SER A 46 5.66 26.01 20.21
C SER A 46 6.34 25.60 21.52
N PHE A 47 5.60 25.03 22.47
CA PHE A 47 6.12 24.48 23.72
C PHE A 47 6.56 23.01 23.62
N LEU A 48 6.44 22.38 22.44
CA LEU A 48 7.00 21.05 22.22
C LEU A 48 8.53 21.13 22.12
N PRO A 49 9.28 20.19 22.73
CA PRO A 49 10.72 20.08 22.53
C PRO A 49 11.10 19.95 21.05
N LEU A 50 12.25 20.48 20.66
CA LEU A 50 12.76 20.42 19.27
C LEU A 50 12.88 18.98 18.73
N SER A 51 13.02 17.97 19.59
CA SER A 51 13.02 16.55 19.21
C SER A 51 11.69 16.07 18.63
N TYR A 52 10.59 16.77 18.92
CA TYR A 52 9.30 16.55 18.31
C TYR A 52 9.16 17.49 17.11
N THR A 53 9.51 17.01 15.93
CA THR A 53 9.37 17.84 14.72
C THR A 53 7.91 18.26 14.55
N VAL A 54 7.71 19.57 14.36
CA VAL A 54 6.42 20.25 14.14
C VAL A 54 5.60 19.58 13.01
N GLU A 55 6.28 18.87 12.13
CA GLU A 55 5.74 18.13 10.99
C GLU A 55 5.14 16.76 11.35
N ASN A 56 5.61 16.13 12.43
CA ASN A 56 5.25 14.77 12.84
C ASN A 56 4.16 14.71 13.91
N TYR A 57 3.74 15.85 14.47
CA TYR A 57 2.73 15.90 15.52
C TYR A 57 1.68 16.99 15.29
N LYS A 58 0.45 16.70 15.71
CA LYS A 58 -0.69 17.62 15.82
C LYS A 58 -0.93 17.85 17.31
N VAL A 59 -1.09 19.10 17.68
CA VAL A 59 -1.65 19.46 18.99
C VAL A 59 -3.14 19.71 18.81
N LEU A 60 -3.94 19.10 19.68
CA LEU A 60 -5.38 19.27 19.80
C LEU A 60 -5.69 19.77 21.21
N VAL A 61 -6.84 20.39 21.37
CA VAL A 61 -7.33 20.87 22.68
C VAL A 61 -8.59 20.11 23.03
N LYS A 62 -8.60 19.46 24.20
CA LYS A 62 -9.80 18.85 24.78
C LYS A 62 -10.42 19.80 25.80
N PHE A 63 -11.70 20.11 25.60
CA PHE A 63 -12.47 20.96 26.48
C PHE A 63 -13.89 20.42 26.65
N ARG A 64 -14.33 20.26 27.90
CA ARG A 64 -15.65 19.69 28.27
C ARG A 64 -16.01 18.42 27.49
N GLY A 65 -15.04 17.51 27.34
CA GLY A 65 -15.21 16.23 26.64
C GLY A 65 -15.09 16.29 25.11
N LYS A 66 -15.15 17.47 24.49
CA LYS A 66 -14.97 17.66 23.05
C LYS A 66 -13.50 17.92 22.71
N VAL A 67 -13.08 17.52 21.50
CA VAL A 67 -11.71 17.73 21.00
C VAL A 67 -11.76 18.68 19.82
N TYR A 68 -10.88 19.68 19.84
CA TYR A 68 -10.76 20.72 18.84
C TYR A 68 -9.32 20.75 18.29
N GLY A 69 -9.15 21.10 17.03
CA GLY A 69 -7.87 21.19 16.36
C GLY A 69 -7.80 22.33 15.35
N HIS A 70 -6.72 22.33 14.56
CA HIS A 70 -6.39 23.41 13.62
C HIS A 70 -7.48 23.70 12.55
N LYS A 71 -8.36 22.73 12.25
CA LYS A 71 -9.41 22.89 11.23
C LYS A 71 -10.71 23.44 11.80
N ASP A 72 -10.85 23.51 13.11
CA ASP A 72 -12.07 23.99 13.75
C ASP A 72 -12.06 25.52 13.79
N HIS A 73 -13.08 26.14 13.19
CA HIS A 73 -13.25 27.59 13.15
C HIS A 73 -13.85 28.17 14.44
N VAL A 74 -13.56 27.54 15.58
CA VAL A 74 -14.13 27.86 16.89
C VAL A 74 -13.20 28.79 17.66
N THR A 75 -13.76 29.77 18.37
CA THR A 75 -13.04 30.68 19.27
C THR A 75 -13.35 30.37 20.73
N LEU A 76 -12.63 30.98 21.68
CA LEU A 76 -12.94 30.83 23.12
C LEU A 76 -14.29 31.44 23.51
N ALA A 77 -14.72 32.49 22.79
CA ALA A 77 -16.03 33.09 22.95
C ALA A 77 -17.14 32.09 22.61
N ASP A 78 -17.02 31.37 21.50
CA ASP A 78 -17.99 30.35 21.07
C ASP A 78 -18.11 29.20 22.07
N LEU A 79 -17.03 28.91 22.80
CA LEU A 79 -16.98 27.88 23.83
C LEU A 79 -17.53 28.33 25.19
N ASN A 80 -17.89 29.61 25.34
CA ASN A 80 -18.26 30.22 26.61
C ASN A 80 -17.24 29.91 27.72
N SER A 81 -15.94 30.00 27.40
CA SER A 81 -14.87 29.72 28.33
C SER A 81 -14.81 30.79 29.43
N ALA A 82 -14.87 30.37 30.69
CA ALA A 82 -14.66 31.24 31.83
C ALA A 82 -13.16 31.56 32.02
N ASN A 83 -12.86 32.57 32.84
CA ASN A 83 -11.49 32.90 33.20
C ASN A 83 -10.89 31.80 34.08
N SER A 84 -9.65 31.40 33.79
CA SER A 84 -8.93 30.28 34.41
C SER A 84 -9.62 28.92 34.24
N GLU A 85 -10.38 28.73 33.16
CA GLU A 85 -10.96 27.41 32.87
C GLU A 85 -9.88 26.43 32.40
N LYS A 86 -10.03 25.16 32.82
CA LYS A 86 -9.06 24.10 32.53
C LYS A 86 -9.34 23.44 31.19
N MET A 87 -8.32 23.36 30.35
CA MET A 87 -8.30 22.62 29.09
C MET A 87 -7.17 21.59 29.12
N THR A 88 -7.22 20.58 28.24
CA THR A 88 -6.13 19.59 28.11
C THR A 88 -5.54 19.67 26.72
N ALA A 89 -4.22 19.83 26.61
CA ALA A 89 -3.52 19.69 25.34
C ALA A 89 -3.26 18.21 25.05
N LEU A 90 -3.67 17.76 23.87
CA LEU A 90 -3.44 16.41 23.38
C LEU A 90 -2.42 16.46 22.24
N VAL A 91 -1.37 15.65 22.32
CA VAL A 91 -0.39 15.51 21.23
C VAL A 91 -0.68 14.21 20.51
N VAL A 92 -1.06 14.33 19.24
CA VAL A 92 -1.36 13.18 18.38
C VAL A 92 -0.32 13.15 17.28
N PRO A 93 0.40 12.03 17.07
CA PRO A 93 1.27 11.88 15.92
C PRO A 93 0.49 12.19 14.64
N LYS A 94 1.01 13.11 13.82
CA LYS A 94 0.64 13.20 12.42
C LYS A 94 1.12 11.89 11.81
N ASN A 95 0.23 10.90 11.77
CA ASN A 95 0.36 9.71 10.94
C ASN A 95 0.33 10.07 9.44
N LYS A 96 1.06 11.11 9.01
CA LYS A 96 1.30 11.44 7.60
C LYS A 96 2.08 10.32 6.93
N ASP A 97 2.88 9.61 7.71
CA ASP A 97 3.66 8.48 7.25
C ASP A 97 2.94 7.16 7.50
N LYS A 98 1.66 7.13 7.89
CA LYS A 98 0.91 5.87 7.89
C LYS A 98 -0.20 5.90 6.86
N ILE A 99 -0.31 4.82 6.11
CA ILE A 99 -1.40 4.57 5.18
C ILE A 99 -2.34 3.53 5.79
N SER A 100 -3.63 3.84 5.73
CA SER A 100 -4.70 2.91 6.06
C SER A 100 -4.89 2.00 4.86
N ILE A 101 -4.70 0.70 5.05
CA ILE A 101 -4.87 -0.29 3.99
C ILE A 101 -5.95 -1.27 4.42
N THR A 102 -6.92 -1.49 3.55
CA THR A 102 -7.92 -2.54 3.71
C THR A 102 -7.38 -3.82 3.08
N LEU A 103 -7.33 -4.87 3.87
CA LEU A 103 -6.85 -6.18 3.47
C LEU A 103 -8.01 -7.17 3.40
N SER A 104 -7.97 -8.04 2.40
CA SER A 104 -8.80 -9.25 2.36
C SER A 104 -7.97 -10.43 2.85
N VAL A 105 -8.33 -10.98 4.00
CA VAL A 105 -7.61 -12.10 4.65
C VAL A 105 -8.41 -13.38 4.48
N HIS A 106 -7.80 -14.33 3.78
CA HIS A 106 -8.33 -15.65 3.49
C HIS A 106 -7.55 -16.70 4.33
N CYS A 107 -8.08 -17.13 5.50
CA CYS A 107 -7.62 -18.33 6.25
C CYS A 107 -8.80 -19.31 6.43
N CYS A 108 -9.27 -19.51 7.67
CA CYS A 108 -10.37 -20.43 8.00
C CYS A 108 -11.75 -19.85 7.69
N SER A 109 -11.83 -18.52 7.67
CA SER A 109 -13.01 -17.75 7.29
C SER A 109 -12.54 -16.55 6.48
N ASP A 110 -13.26 -16.21 5.41
CA ASP A 110 -13.02 -14.97 4.70
C ASP A 110 -13.35 -13.80 5.62
N SER A 111 -12.38 -12.89 5.77
CA SER A 111 -12.54 -11.70 6.59
C SER A 111 -11.85 -10.52 5.92
N SER A 112 -12.40 -9.32 6.10
CA SER A 112 -11.71 -8.09 5.75
C SER A 112 -11.19 -7.44 7.03
N THR A 113 -9.98 -6.89 6.97
CA THR A 113 -9.37 -6.19 8.12
C THR A 113 -8.67 -4.94 7.64
N CYS A 114 -8.80 -3.85 8.39
CA CYS A 114 -8.09 -2.62 8.11
C CYS A 114 -6.87 -2.49 9.03
N ILE A 115 -5.68 -2.29 8.46
CA ILE A 115 -4.46 -2.08 9.22
C ILE A 115 -3.83 -0.73 8.88
N GLN A 116 -3.12 -0.15 9.85
CA GLN A 116 -2.38 1.11 9.69
C GLN A 116 -0.89 0.80 9.58
N LEU A 117 -0.32 0.98 8.39
CA LEU A 117 1.08 0.68 8.12
C LEU A 117 1.87 1.95 7.81
N PRO A 118 3.17 2.02 8.12
CA PRO A 118 4.05 3.08 7.62
C PRO A 118 3.96 3.22 6.09
N LYS A 119 4.25 4.38 5.50
CA LYS A 119 4.15 4.61 4.04
C LYS A 119 5.14 3.75 3.26
N ASN A 120 6.28 3.44 3.87
CA ASN A 120 7.38 2.66 3.29
C ASN A 120 7.56 1.33 4.03
N PHE A 121 6.46 0.64 4.35
CA PHE A 121 6.53 -0.65 5.03
C PHE A 121 7.06 -1.74 4.08
N THR A 122 7.78 -2.73 4.63
CA THR A 122 8.21 -3.93 3.90
C THR A 122 7.14 -5.02 3.94
N VAL A 123 7.23 -6.00 3.05
CA VAL A 123 6.35 -7.18 3.06
C VAL A 123 6.39 -7.90 4.42
N ASP A 124 7.55 -7.93 5.08
CA ASP A 124 7.70 -8.48 6.44
C ASP A 124 6.96 -7.69 7.52
N CYS A 125 6.99 -6.35 7.46
CA CYS A 125 6.19 -5.51 8.34
C CYS A 125 4.69 -5.82 8.18
N LEU A 126 4.24 -5.95 6.93
CA LEU A 126 2.86 -6.33 6.62
C LEU A 126 2.51 -7.71 7.18
N LYS A 127 3.35 -8.71 6.92
CA LYS A 127 3.17 -10.08 7.44
C LYS A 127 3.06 -10.09 8.96
N THR A 128 3.94 -9.37 9.64
CA THR A 128 3.93 -9.23 11.10
C THR A 128 2.62 -8.63 11.62
N GLU A 129 2.15 -7.54 11.02
CA GLU A 129 0.89 -6.90 11.44
C GLU A 129 -0.34 -7.78 11.13
N ILE A 130 -0.34 -8.51 10.02
CA ILE A 130 -1.41 -9.46 9.70
C ILE A 130 -1.45 -10.59 10.72
N LEU A 131 -0.30 -11.17 11.07
CA LEU A 131 -0.23 -12.25 12.05
C LEU A 131 -0.71 -11.82 13.43
N LYS A 132 -0.51 -10.55 13.81
CA LYS A 132 -1.09 -9.97 15.04
C LYS A 132 -2.61 -9.78 14.96
N ALA A 133 -3.11 -9.33 13.81
CA ALA A 133 -4.54 -9.07 13.61
C ALA A 133 -5.37 -10.35 13.43
N LYS A 134 -4.73 -11.42 12.95
CA LYS A 134 -5.32 -12.71 12.67
C LYS A 134 -5.53 -13.51 13.96
N SER A 135 -6.78 -13.93 14.19
CA SER A 135 -7.18 -14.68 15.39
C SER A 135 -7.63 -16.13 15.11
N CYS A 136 -7.81 -16.52 13.85
CA CYS A 136 -8.54 -17.74 13.50
C CYS A 136 -7.68 -19.03 13.49
N CYS A 137 -6.37 -18.94 13.26
CA CYS A 137 -5.53 -20.11 13.04
C CYS A 137 -4.05 -19.77 13.37
N ALA A 138 -3.25 -20.73 13.85
CA ALA A 138 -1.84 -20.49 14.21
C ALA A 138 -0.85 -20.45 13.01
N ARG A 139 -1.35 -20.58 11.77
CA ARG A 139 -0.51 -20.63 10.57
C ARG A 139 0.22 -19.30 10.36
N SER A 140 1.53 -19.39 10.16
CA SER A 140 2.40 -18.24 9.87
C SER A 140 2.62 -18.01 8.37
N ASP A 141 2.51 -19.06 7.56
CA ASP A 141 2.81 -18.99 6.13
C ASP A 141 1.61 -18.50 5.34
N CYS A 142 1.86 -17.47 4.54
CA CYS A 142 0.87 -16.84 3.69
C CYS A 142 1.49 -16.38 2.38
N ARG A 143 0.66 -16.39 1.34
CA ARG A 143 0.92 -15.70 0.08
C ARG A 143 0.30 -14.32 0.15
N ILE A 144 1.03 -13.31 -0.30
CA ILE A 144 0.55 -11.92 -0.34
C ILE A 144 0.41 -11.55 -1.82
N ILE A 145 -0.78 -11.13 -2.21
CA ILE A 145 -1.10 -10.74 -3.58
C ILE A 145 -1.54 -9.30 -3.55
N ILE A 146 -0.90 -8.46 -4.37
CA ILE A 146 -1.20 -7.05 -4.49
C ILE A 146 -1.56 -6.76 -5.95
N ASN A 147 -2.77 -6.27 -6.21
CA ASN A 147 -3.26 -5.99 -7.58
C ASN A 147 -3.03 -7.15 -8.56
N ASP A 148 -3.39 -8.37 -8.15
CA ASP A 148 -3.17 -9.63 -8.89
C ASP A 148 -1.69 -10.07 -9.03
N THR A 149 -0.75 -9.44 -8.34
CA THR A 149 0.67 -9.82 -8.36
C THR A 149 1.09 -10.42 -7.03
N GLU A 150 1.60 -11.65 -7.04
CA GLU A 150 2.18 -12.29 -5.86
C GLU A 150 3.56 -11.69 -5.57
N VAL A 151 3.74 -11.20 -4.34
CA VAL A 151 4.98 -10.57 -3.89
C VAL A 151 5.74 -11.44 -2.92
N THR A 152 7.07 -11.33 -2.95
CA THR A 152 8.01 -12.04 -2.07
C THR A 152 8.53 -11.12 -0.96
N MET A 153 9.17 -11.68 0.08
CA MET A 153 9.56 -10.91 1.28
C MET A 153 10.55 -9.77 0.98
N ASP A 154 11.42 -9.96 -0.03
CA ASP A 154 12.48 -9.01 -0.37
C ASP A 154 11.99 -7.82 -1.21
N ASP A 155 10.73 -7.83 -1.65
CA ASP A 155 10.21 -6.81 -2.56
C ASP A 155 9.86 -5.52 -1.81
N SER A 156 10.54 -4.41 -2.13
CA SER A 156 10.10 -3.08 -1.72
C SER A 156 8.94 -2.63 -2.60
N PHE A 157 7.74 -2.47 -2.04
CA PHE A 157 6.54 -2.23 -2.85
C PHE A 157 5.99 -0.80 -2.66
N PRO A 158 5.85 0.01 -3.73
CA PRO A 158 5.13 1.27 -3.66
C PRO A 158 3.62 1.02 -3.54
N TYR A 159 3.10 1.17 -2.33
CA TYR A 159 1.67 1.00 -2.08
C TYR A 159 0.87 2.27 -2.42
N SER A 160 -0.23 2.09 -3.15
CA SER A 160 -1.23 3.12 -3.35
C SER A 160 -2.42 2.88 -2.41
N LYS A 161 -3.15 3.94 -2.05
CA LYS A 161 -4.42 3.81 -1.30
C LYS A 161 -5.50 3.01 -2.06
N LYS A 162 -5.31 2.78 -3.36
CA LYS A 162 -6.22 2.03 -4.22
C LYS A 162 -5.80 0.57 -4.39
N SER A 163 -4.64 0.18 -3.86
CA SER A 163 -4.12 -1.18 -4.03
C SER A 163 -5.02 -2.18 -3.30
N GLN A 164 -5.38 -3.25 -3.98
CA GLN A 164 -6.09 -4.38 -3.39
C GLN A 164 -5.05 -5.39 -2.90
N ILE A 165 -5.08 -5.71 -1.60
CA ILE A 165 -4.16 -6.67 -1.00
C ILE A 165 -4.96 -7.87 -0.49
N HIS A 166 -4.65 -9.04 -1.04
CA HIS A 166 -5.17 -10.32 -0.60
C HIS A 166 -4.07 -11.09 0.12
N ILE A 167 -4.40 -11.64 1.28
CA ILE A 167 -3.50 -12.51 2.03
C ILE A 167 -4.13 -13.87 2.14
N ILE A 168 -3.44 -14.88 1.63
CA ILE A 168 -3.93 -16.25 1.56
C ILE A 168 -3.06 -17.11 2.45
N PHE A 169 -3.63 -17.61 3.54
CA PHE A 169 -3.03 -18.66 4.35
C PHE A 169 -3.46 -20.00 3.77
N GLN A 170 -2.57 -20.68 3.04
CA GLN A 170 -2.91 -21.94 2.39
C GLN A 170 -3.42 -22.97 3.41
N SER A 171 -4.52 -23.62 3.07
CA SER A 171 -4.95 -24.87 3.68
C SER A 171 -4.84 -25.94 2.61
N GLU A 172 -4.03 -26.98 2.83
CA GLU A 172 -3.99 -28.15 1.94
C GLU A 172 -5.36 -28.82 1.80
N THR A 173 -6.26 -28.58 2.76
CA THR A 173 -7.51 -29.32 2.95
C THR A 173 -8.78 -28.59 2.54
N HIS A 174 -8.72 -27.30 2.19
CA HIS A 174 -9.92 -26.53 1.82
C HIS A 174 -9.73 -25.91 0.45
N GLY A 175 -10.26 -26.57 -0.58
CA GLY A 175 -10.34 -26.08 -1.97
C GLY A 175 -11.26 -24.89 -2.17
N SER A 176 -11.50 -24.06 -1.15
CA SER A 176 -12.38 -22.90 -1.24
C SER A 176 -11.59 -21.64 -1.61
N CYS A 177 -11.89 -21.14 -2.81
CA CYS A 177 -11.83 -19.73 -3.21
C CYS A 177 -10.59 -18.93 -2.77
N THR A 178 -9.41 -19.35 -3.23
CA THR A 178 -8.40 -18.32 -3.50
C THR A 178 -8.94 -17.37 -4.57
N PRO A 179 -8.66 -16.06 -4.50
CA PRO A 179 -8.83 -15.13 -5.62
C PRO A 179 -8.42 -15.81 -6.92
N SER A 180 -9.20 -15.61 -7.99
CA SER A 180 -9.03 -16.20 -9.33
C SER A 180 -7.57 -16.54 -9.63
N SER A 181 -7.11 -17.75 -9.29
CA SER A 181 -5.67 -18.02 -9.22
C SER A 181 -5.01 -17.89 -10.60
N TRP A 182 -5.80 -18.08 -11.64
CA TRP A 182 -5.43 -17.89 -13.05
C TRP A 182 -5.10 -16.44 -13.41
N LYS A 183 -5.48 -15.46 -12.58
CA LYS A 183 -5.13 -14.04 -12.74
C LYS A 183 -3.82 -13.68 -12.04
N ILE A 184 -3.35 -14.51 -11.11
CA ILE A 184 -2.20 -14.19 -10.27
C ILE A 184 -0.93 -14.25 -11.11
N LYS A 185 -0.18 -13.15 -11.11
CA LYS A 185 1.12 -13.02 -11.76
C LYS A 185 2.22 -13.20 -10.72
N LYS A 186 3.32 -13.80 -11.12
CA LYS A 186 4.53 -13.93 -10.28
C LYS A 186 5.68 -13.20 -10.96
N THR A 187 6.62 -12.72 -10.15
CA THR A 187 7.86 -12.10 -10.59
C THR A 187 8.54 -12.87 -11.73
N GLY A 188 8.95 -12.14 -12.76
CA GLY A 188 9.68 -12.66 -13.93
C GLY A 188 8.85 -12.73 -15.22
N LEU A 189 9.23 -13.65 -16.11
CA LEU A 189 8.53 -13.91 -17.36
C LEU A 189 7.18 -14.58 -17.09
N THR A 190 6.16 -14.05 -17.72
CA THR A 190 4.80 -14.60 -17.70
C THR A 190 4.29 -14.78 -19.13
N LYS A 191 3.70 -15.94 -19.40
CA LYS A 191 3.04 -16.28 -20.67
C LYS A 191 1.53 -16.22 -20.48
N GLU A 192 0.81 -15.68 -21.45
CA GLU A 192 -0.66 -15.61 -21.42
C GLU A 192 -1.27 -16.75 -22.23
N GLY A 193 -2.48 -17.16 -21.87
CA GLY A 193 -3.32 -18.04 -22.68
C GLY A 193 -4.80 -17.86 -22.35
N LEU A 194 -5.68 -18.25 -23.27
CA LEU A 194 -7.13 -18.20 -23.07
C LEU A 194 -7.67 -19.59 -22.73
N CYS A 195 -8.42 -19.72 -21.64
CA CYS A 195 -9.10 -20.96 -21.33
C CYS A 195 -10.44 -21.04 -22.09
N MET A 196 -10.62 -22.09 -22.89
CA MET A 196 -11.83 -22.30 -23.70
C MET A 196 -12.72 -23.44 -23.17
N ASN A 197 -12.44 -23.96 -21.97
CA ASN A 197 -13.28 -24.95 -21.32
C ASN A 197 -14.50 -24.25 -20.67
N PRO A 198 -15.74 -24.49 -21.14
CA PRO A 198 -16.94 -23.82 -20.61
C PRO A 198 -17.25 -24.16 -19.15
N SER A 199 -16.72 -25.27 -18.63
CA SER A 199 -16.89 -25.67 -17.22
C SER A 199 -15.85 -25.05 -16.28
N CYS A 200 -14.86 -24.33 -16.83
CA CYS A 200 -13.79 -23.73 -16.04
C CYS A 200 -14.18 -22.34 -15.54
N ALA A 201 -13.78 -22.00 -14.30
CA ALA A 201 -13.96 -20.65 -13.75
C ALA A 201 -13.21 -19.56 -14.55
N ALA A 202 -12.20 -19.95 -15.33
CA ALA A 202 -11.43 -19.08 -16.22
C ALA A 202 -11.96 -19.07 -17.67
N TYR A 203 -13.16 -19.60 -17.96
CA TYR A 203 -13.68 -19.66 -19.33
C TYR A 203 -13.71 -18.28 -20.02
N LYS A 204 -13.11 -18.21 -21.21
CA LYS A 204 -12.90 -16.98 -22.01
C LYS A 204 -12.11 -15.88 -21.27
N GLN A 205 -11.39 -16.24 -20.21
CA GLN A 205 -10.50 -15.32 -19.50
C GLN A 205 -9.04 -15.60 -19.86
N VAL A 206 -8.20 -14.57 -19.70
CA VAL A 206 -6.75 -14.71 -19.76
C VAL A 206 -6.26 -15.43 -18.51
N VAL A 207 -5.44 -16.45 -18.72
CA VAL A 207 -4.73 -17.23 -17.72
C VAL A 207 -3.26 -16.86 -17.84
N TYR A 208 -2.66 -16.46 -16.72
CA TYR A 208 -1.23 -16.17 -16.64
C TYR A 208 -0.47 -17.43 -16.19
N ILE A 209 0.55 -17.79 -16.97
CA ILE A 209 1.44 -18.91 -16.69
C ILE A 209 2.81 -18.33 -16.37
N SER A 210 3.19 -18.36 -15.09
CA SER A 210 4.49 -17.88 -14.66
C SER A 210 5.60 -18.82 -15.13
N LYS A 211 6.54 -18.30 -15.92
CA LYS A 211 7.80 -18.99 -16.28
C LYS A 211 8.91 -18.64 -15.29
N GLY A 212 8.84 -17.47 -14.66
CA GLY A 212 9.72 -17.05 -13.57
C GLY A 212 10.98 -16.34 -14.06
N LEU A 213 12.05 -16.44 -13.29
CA LEU A 213 13.36 -15.87 -13.58
C LEU A 213 14.24 -16.90 -14.31
N GLY A 214 15.19 -16.42 -15.11
CA GLY A 214 16.12 -17.27 -15.86
C GLY A 214 16.27 -16.84 -17.32
N THR A 215 16.83 -17.74 -18.13
CA THR A 215 17.01 -17.52 -19.58
C THR A 215 15.99 -18.35 -20.36
N PHE A 216 15.34 -17.72 -21.32
CA PHE A 216 14.25 -18.29 -22.09
C PHE A 216 14.45 -18.03 -23.58
N ASP A 217 14.26 -19.06 -24.41
CA ASP A 217 14.12 -18.90 -25.84
C ASP A 217 12.62 -18.68 -26.16
N LEU A 218 12.25 -17.46 -26.53
CA LEU A 218 10.85 -17.11 -26.79
C LEU A 218 10.29 -17.78 -28.05
N LEU A 219 11.11 -18.16 -29.02
CA LEU A 219 10.64 -18.89 -30.20
C LEU A 219 10.25 -20.31 -29.80
N MET A 220 11.08 -20.97 -29.01
CA MET A 220 10.78 -22.28 -28.43
C MET A 220 9.57 -22.23 -27.49
N GLU A 221 9.51 -21.21 -26.61
CA GLU A 221 8.35 -21.02 -25.72
C GLU A 221 7.07 -20.71 -26.49
N SER A 222 7.14 -20.09 -27.67
CA SER A 222 5.97 -19.80 -28.52
C SER A 222 5.53 -20.96 -29.39
N SER A 223 6.34 -22.03 -29.47
CA SER A 223 6.07 -23.15 -30.35
C SER A 223 4.76 -23.85 -29.99
N SER A 224 4.01 -24.28 -31.01
CA SER A 224 2.77 -25.05 -30.83
C SER A 224 3.02 -26.44 -30.22
N LEU A 225 4.28 -26.89 -30.18
CA LEU A 225 4.68 -28.15 -29.57
C LEU A 225 4.61 -28.11 -28.04
N LYS A 226 4.70 -26.93 -27.43
CA LYS A 226 4.64 -26.76 -25.98
C LYS A 226 3.21 -26.37 -25.57
N GLU A 227 2.39 -27.38 -25.32
CA GLU A 227 1.03 -27.18 -24.84
C GLU A 227 1.03 -26.64 -23.40
N GLU A 228 0.46 -25.45 -23.22
CA GLU A 228 0.25 -24.89 -21.89
C GLU A 228 -1.15 -25.25 -21.41
N LYS A 229 -1.27 -25.64 -20.14
CA LYS A 229 -2.52 -26.05 -19.52
C LYS A 229 -3.06 -24.97 -18.60
N CYS A 230 -4.38 -24.86 -18.55
CA CYS A 230 -5.06 -23.98 -17.61
C CYS A 230 -4.84 -24.49 -16.18
N ILE A 231 -4.32 -23.65 -15.28
CA ILE A 231 -4.07 -24.06 -13.89
C ILE A 231 -5.33 -24.41 -13.08
N MET A 232 -6.52 -24.12 -13.62
CA MET A 232 -7.80 -24.38 -12.96
C MET A 232 -8.48 -25.67 -13.40
N CYS A 233 -8.31 -26.06 -14.66
CA CYS A 233 -9.05 -27.18 -15.26
C CYS A 233 -8.18 -28.09 -16.13
N GLU A 234 -6.88 -27.81 -16.22
CA GLU A 234 -5.85 -28.58 -16.91
C GLU A 234 -6.05 -28.77 -18.43
N THR A 235 -7.07 -28.14 -19.01
CA THR A 235 -7.27 -28.13 -20.47
C THR A 235 -6.27 -27.20 -21.16
N ASN A 236 -5.91 -27.51 -22.41
CA ASN A 236 -5.02 -26.70 -23.21
C ASN A 236 -5.53 -25.27 -23.38
N LEU A 237 -4.62 -24.31 -23.29
CA LEU A 237 -4.88 -22.89 -23.47
C LEU A 237 -4.74 -22.49 -24.94
N TYR A 238 -5.55 -21.52 -25.36
CA TYR A 238 -5.52 -20.94 -26.70
C TYR A 238 -4.70 -19.66 -26.75
N ASN A 239 -4.17 -19.32 -27.92
CA ASN A 239 -3.49 -18.05 -28.21
C ASN A 239 -2.31 -17.75 -27.26
N THR A 240 -1.44 -18.74 -27.06
CA THR A 240 -0.39 -18.70 -26.04
C THR A 240 0.90 -17.98 -26.48
N GLN A 241 0.80 -17.05 -27.43
CA GLN A 241 1.96 -16.39 -28.05
C GLN A 241 2.26 -15.01 -27.43
N ARG A 242 1.59 -14.66 -26.34
CA ARG A 242 1.76 -13.38 -25.65
C ARG A 242 2.58 -13.57 -24.38
N PHE A 243 3.56 -12.70 -24.21
CA PHE A 243 4.44 -12.68 -23.06
C PHE A 243 4.42 -11.32 -22.42
N GLY A 244 4.74 -11.29 -21.14
CA GLY A 244 5.01 -10.06 -20.43
C GLY A 244 5.89 -10.31 -19.21
N PHE A 245 6.33 -9.20 -18.66
CA PHE A 245 7.29 -9.17 -17.57
C PHE A 245 6.66 -8.44 -16.38
N ILE A 246 7.04 -8.88 -15.18
CA ILE A 246 6.58 -8.26 -13.95
C ILE A 246 7.66 -8.32 -12.87
N ASN A 247 7.88 -7.19 -12.20
CA ASN A 247 8.81 -7.03 -11.08
C ASN A 247 10.21 -7.61 -11.34
N CYS A 248 10.77 -7.37 -12.53
CA CYS A 248 12.05 -7.93 -12.95
C CYS A 248 12.81 -7.00 -13.88
N ILE A 249 14.11 -7.26 -14.01
CA ILE A 249 14.94 -6.70 -15.06
C ILE A 249 15.05 -7.77 -16.14
N TYR A 250 14.91 -7.39 -17.40
CA TYR A 250 15.08 -8.32 -18.49
C TYR A 250 15.91 -7.71 -19.61
N SER A 251 16.78 -8.53 -20.17
CA SER A 251 17.48 -8.23 -21.40
C SER A 251 17.14 -9.26 -22.45
N TYR A 252 17.26 -8.88 -23.72
CA TYR A 252 17.05 -9.82 -24.80
C TYR A 252 18.01 -9.62 -25.95
N ILE A 253 18.29 -10.73 -26.62
CA ILE A 253 19.08 -10.80 -27.85
C ILE A 253 18.18 -11.38 -28.92
N ALA A 254 17.93 -10.60 -29.97
CA ALA A 254 17.20 -11.04 -31.15
C ALA A 254 18.11 -10.99 -32.38
N GLU A 255 18.16 -12.09 -33.15
CA GLU A 255 18.96 -12.22 -34.39
C GLU A 255 18.05 -12.57 -35.56
N ASP A 256 18.10 -11.77 -36.63
CA ASP A 256 17.27 -11.96 -37.82
C ASP A 256 17.95 -12.89 -38.84
N ASP A 257 17.32 -13.13 -39.99
CA ASP A 257 17.92 -13.93 -41.07
C ASP A 257 19.19 -13.29 -41.67
N ASN A 258 19.39 -11.98 -41.50
CA ASN A 258 20.58 -11.25 -41.96
C ASN A 258 21.71 -11.23 -40.92
N LYS A 259 21.48 -11.82 -39.74
CA LYS A 259 22.37 -11.78 -38.57
C LYS A 259 22.50 -10.38 -37.96
N ASP A 260 21.53 -9.51 -38.18
CA ASP A 260 21.44 -8.26 -37.45
C ASP A 260 21.01 -8.58 -36.01
N VAL A 261 21.81 -8.12 -35.05
CA VAL A 261 21.61 -8.38 -33.62
C VAL A 261 21.02 -7.15 -32.95
N LEU A 262 19.87 -7.32 -32.30
CA LEU A 262 19.29 -6.33 -31.39
C LEU A 262 19.48 -6.80 -29.95
N GLU A 263 20.12 -5.97 -29.15
CA GLU A 263 20.27 -6.17 -27.71
C GLU A 263 19.67 -4.97 -26.96
N GLU A 264 18.73 -5.25 -26.05
CA GLU A 264 18.14 -4.23 -25.19
C GLU A 264 17.98 -4.77 -23.78
N GLU A 265 18.16 -3.89 -22.79
CA GLU A 265 17.84 -4.12 -21.39
C GLU A 265 16.70 -3.19 -20.96
N LYS A 266 15.73 -3.74 -20.24
CA LYS A 266 14.53 -3.04 -19.78
C LYS A 266 14.19 -3.46 -18.35
N GLU A 267 13.50 -2.55 -17.68
CA GLU A 267 12.92 -2.77 -16.38
C GLU A 267 11.40 -2.95 -16.52
N ALA A 268 10.87 -4.00 -15.89
CA ALA A 268 9.44 -4.21 -15.72
C ALA A 268 9.09 -4.02 -14.24
N GLY A 269 8.38 -2.92 -13.94
CA GLY A 269 7.84 -2.68 -12.62
C GLY A 269 6.71 -3.65 -12.24
N LEU A 270 5.87 -3.22 -11.30
CA LEU A 270 4.74 -4.03 -10.80
C LEU A 270 3.55 -4.07 -11.75
N GLU A 271 3.49 -3.13 -12.68
CA GLU A 271 2.54 -3.15 -13.76
C GLU A 271 3.01 -4.13 -14.83
N TYR A 272 2.10 -5.01 -15.23
CA TYR A 272 2.39 -6.03 -16.21
C TYR A 272 2.78 -5.39 -17.54
N SER A 273 4.04 -5.58 -17.92
CA SER A 273 4.62 -5.00 -19.13
C SER A 273 4.57 -6.03 -20.23
N GLN A 274 3.56 -5.94 -21.09
CA GLN A 274 3.40 -6.85 -22.20
C GLN A 274 4.49 -6.62 -23.25
N LEU A 275 5.18 -7.68 -23.64
CA LEU A 275 6.12 -7.65 -24.75
C LEU A 275 5.33 -7.67 -26.06
N SER A 276 5.33 -6.54 -26.78
CA SER A 276 4.74 -6.50 -28.11
C SER A 276 5.66 -7.20 -29.10
N LEU A 277 5.39 -8.49 -29.32
CA LEU A 277 6.03 -9.25 -30.39
C LEU A 277 5.52 -8.82 -31.79
N MET A 278 4.60 -7.85 -31.93
CA MET A 278 4.08 -7.46 -33.25
C MET A 278 5.07 -6.67 -34.13
N LYS A 279 6.28 -6.39 -33.64
CA LYS A 279 7.41 -5.90 -34.46
C LYS A 279 8.42 -7.00 -34.80
N VAL A 280 8.10 -8.25 -34.47
CA VAL A 280 9.05 -9.35 -34.54
C VAL A 280 9.05 -9.85 -35.99
N GLY A 281 10.07 -9.45 -36.75
CA GLY A 281 10.34 -10.01 -38.08
C GLY A 281 10.61 -11.51 -38.04
N THR A 282 11.14 -12.07 -39.12
CA THR A 282 11.65 -13.45 -39.13
C THR A 282 12.95 -13.52 -38.32
N TRP A 283 12.81 -13.60 -36.99
CA TRP A 283 13.97 -13.85 -36.12
C TRP A 283 14.30 -15.33 -36.11
N THR A 284 15.58 -15.64 -36.23
CA THR A 284 16.13 -16.99 -36.11
C THR A 284 16.46 -17.32 -34.66
N ARG A 285 16.68 -16.30 -33.82
CA ARG A 285 16.93 -16.43 -32.37
C ARG A 285 16.24 -15.31 -31.62
N PHE A 286 15.59 -15.64 -30.50
CA PHE A 286 15.09 -14.66 -29.54
C PHE A 286 15.28 -15.20 -28.12
N GLU A 287 16.41 -14.84 -27.52
CA GLU A 287 16.75 -15.21 -26.16
C GLU A 287 16.46 -14.05 -25.21
N VAL A 288 15.80 -14.34 -24.09
CA VAL A 288 15.50 -13.36 -23.04
C VAL A 288 16.13 -13.85 -21.76
N LYS A 289 16.90 -13.00 -21.11
CA LYS A 289 17.38 -13.20 -19.75
C LYS A 289 16.54 -12.35 -18.80
N VAL A 290 16.03 -12.97 -17.73
CA VAL A 290 15.17 -12.33 -16.73
C VAL A 290 15.78 -12.50 -15.36
N ASP A 291 16.17 -11.40 -14.76
CA ASP A 291 16.83 -11.33 -13.46
C ASP A 291 15.92 -10.65 -12.43
N LYS A 292 16.18 -10.94 -11.14
CA LYS A 292 15.46 -10.31 -10.04
C LYS A 292 15.84 -8.84 -9.95
N TYR A 293 14.89 -8.01 -9.54
CA TYR A 293 15.16 -6.64 -9.17
C TYR A 293 16.11 -6.60 -7.95
N CYS A 294 17.28 -6.00 -8.10
CA CYS A 294 18.23 -5.76 -6.99
C CYS A 294 18.14 -4.28 -6.63
N ASN A 295 17.29 -3.92 -5.66
CA ASN A 295 17.27 -2.60 -5.04
C ASN A 295 18.32 -2.48 -3.94
#